data_AF-A0A0D0J2U2-F1
#
_entry.id   AF-A0A0D0J2U2-F1
#
_cell.length_a   1.000
_cell.length_b   1.000
_cell.length_c   1.000
_cell.angle_alpha   90.00
_cell.angle_beta   90.00
_cell.angle_gamma   90.00
#
_symmetry.space_group_name_H-M   'P 1'
#
loop_
_entity.id
_entity.type
_entity.pdbx_description
1 polymer ?
#
loop_
_entity_poly.entity_id
_entity_poly.type
_entity_poly.pdbx_seq_one_letter_code
_entity_poly.pdbx_strand_id
1 'polypeptide(L)'
;MGRNKYSEKEIKEIGKLLHLKNSANRAKQKEIRHTLRTEFEFNISDFNEPGKAFGDNELNEAIKRGAIRILDEATIEAMKEKRARDKAKDEKEKQQQAIEAGEQTDWQQAMKEWTEWKKGKDGEK
;
A
#
# COMPACT_ATOMS: atom_id res chain seq x y z
N MET A 1 -7.52 9.12 5.59
CA MET A 1 -7.44 9.54 4.19
C MET A 1 -6.10 9.10 3.63
N GLY A 2 -6.12 8.36 2.54
CA GLY A 2 -4.95 7.96 1.77
C GLY A 2 -4.27 9.14 1.09
N ARG A 3 -3.41 8.84 0.12
CA ARG A 3 -2.66 9.85 -0.63
C ARG A 3 -3.65 10.77 -1.37
N ASN A 4 -3.41 12.08 -1.31
CA ASN A 4 -4.26 13.08 -1.97
C ASN A 4 -3.50 14.01 -2.94
N LYS A 5 -2.21 13.72 -3.15
CA LYS A 5 -1.31 14.47 -4.03
C LYS A 5 -0.78 13.56 -5.12
N TYR A 6 -1.00 13.95 -6.37
CA TYR A 6 -0.71 13.13 -7.53
C TYR A 6 -0.05 13.96 -8.62
N SER A 7 0.69 13.32 -9.51
CA SER A 7 1.13 13.95 -10.74
C SER A 7 0.02 13.93 -11.78
N GLU A 8 0.13 14.76 -12.81
CA GLU A 8 -0.86 14.76 -13.91
C GLU A 8 -0.89 13.41 -14.65
N LYS A 9 0.27 12.75 -14.79
CA LYS A 9 0.36 11.40 -15.37
C LYS A 9 -0.41 10.37 -14.55
N GLU A 10 -0.24 10.38 -13.23
CA GLU A 10 -0.97 9.47 -12.35
C GLU A 10 -2.48 9.71 -12.40
N ILE A 11 -2.92 10.96 -12.41
CA ILE A 11 -4.36 11.28 -12.55
C ILE A 11 -4.93 10.74 -13.86
N LYS A 12 -4.19 10.85 -14.96
CA LYS A 12 -4.61 10.28 -16.25
C LYS A 12 -4.73 8.76 -16.20
N GLU A 13 -3.80 8.07 -15.56
CA GLU A 13 -3.83 6.62 -15.39
C GLU A 13 -4.96 6.17 -14.45
N ILE A 14 -5.13 6.85 -13.32
CA ILE A 14 -6.23 6.62 -12.37
C ILE A 14 -7.58 6.79 -13.07
N GLY A 15 -7.74 7.85 -13.87
CA GLY A 15 -8.95 8.05 -14.69
C GLY A 15 -9.22 6.87 -15.62
N LYS A 16 -8.23 6.43 -16.41
CA LYS A 16 -8.38 5.26 -17.29
C LYS A 16 -8.80 4.00 -16.52
N LEU A 17 -8.22 3.76 -15.35
CA LEU A 17 -8.58 2.63 -14.50
C LEU A 17 -10.02 2.76 -13.96
N LEU A 18 -10.44 3.94 -13.54
CA LEU A 18 -11.80 4.20 -13.07
C LEU A 18 -12.84 4.02 -14.17
N HIS A 19 -12.52 4.46 -15.39
CA HIS A 19 -13.33 4.20 -16.58
C HIS A 19 -13.52 2.70 -16.82
N LEU A 20 -12.41 1.94 -16.86
CA LEU A 20 -12.42 0.49 -17.04
C LEU A 20 -13.17 -0.23 -15.92
N LYS A 21 -13.04 0.23 -14.67
CA LYS A 21 -13.77 -0.34 -13.53
C LYS A 21 -15.27 -0.30 -13.76
N ASN A 22 -15.79 0.77 -14.34
CA ASN A 22 -17.24 0.95 -14.50
C ASN A 22 -17.83 0.01 -15.57
N SER A 23 -17.07 -0.36 -16.59
CA SER A 23 -17.51 -1.29 -17.63
C SER A 23 -17.17 -2.76 -17.33
N ALA A 24 -16.29 -3.02 -16.35
CA ALA A 24 -15.81 -4.36 -16.09
C ALA A 24 -16.67 -5.18 -15.11
N ASN A 25 -16.51 -6.51 -15.19
CA ASN A 25 -17.19 -7.45 -14.29
C ASN A 25 -16.68 -7.36 -12.83
N ARG A 26 -17.37 -8.04 -11.91
CA ARG A 26 -17.07 -7.96 -10.46
C ARG A 26 -15.63 -8.35 -10.11
N ALA A 27 -15.07 -9.38 -10.77
CA ALA A 27 -13.71 -9.84 -10.52
C ALA A 27 -12.70 -8.76 -10.94
N LYS A 28 -12.81 -8.27 -12.17
CA LYS A 28 -11.96 -7.22 -12.73
C LYS A 28 -12.07 -5.91 -11.94
N GLN A 29 -13.26 -5.56 -11.46
CA GLN A 29 -13.43 -4.42 -10.56
C GLN A 29 -12.67 -4.57 -9.25
N LYS A 30 -12.57 -5.78 -8.69
CA LYS A 30 -11.76 -6.02 -7.48
C LYS A 30 -10.28 -5.85 -7.79
N GLU A 31 -9.80 -6.38 -8.92
CA GLU A 31 -8.43 -6.18 -9.39
C GLU A 31 -8.11 -4.69 -9.57
N ILE A 32 -8.92 -3.94 -10.30
CA ILE A 32 -8.69 -2.52 -10.55
C ILE A 32 -8.68 -1.73 -9.24
N ARG A 33 -9.59 -2.03 -8.31
CA ARG A 33 -9.56 -1.41 -6.97
C ARG A 33 -8.34 -1.81 -6.15
N HIS A 34 -7.76 -2.97 -6.39
CA HIS A 34 -6.51 -3.37 -5.75
C HIS A 34 -5.34 -2.57 -6.33
N THR A 35 -5.19 -2.54 -7.66
CA THR A 35 -4.19 -1.74 -8.39
C THR A 35 -4.20 -0.27 -7.96
N LEU A 36 -5.38 0.36 -7.91
CA LEU A 36 -5.52 1.75 -7.45
C LEU A 36 -4.93 1.95 -6.04
N ARG A 37 -5.13 0.99 -5.13
CA ARG A 37 -4.62 1.09 -3.75
C ARG A 37 -3.15 0.74 -3.62
N THR A 38 -2.66 -0.25 -4.35
CA THR A 38 -1.29 -0.74 -4.18
C THR A 38 -0.28 0.09 -4.95
N GLU A 39 -0.60 0.47 -6.18
CA GLU A 39 0.34 1.19 -7.06
C GLU A 39 0.24 2.70 -6.88
N PHE A 40 -0.98 3.21 -6.73
CA PHE A 40 -1.22 4.66 -6.65
C PHE A 40 -1.52 5.14 -5.23
N GLU A 41 -1.67 4.25 -4.25
CA GLU A 41 -2.19 4.58 -2.91
C GLU A 41 -3.52 5.37 -2.96
N PHE A 42 -4.30 5.16 -4.03
CA PHE A 42 -5.57 5.81 -4.29
C PHE A 42 -6.71 4.95 -3.77
N ASN A 43 -7.37 5.42 -2.72
CA ASN A 43 -8.53 4.75 -2.17
C ASN A 43 -9.80 5.51 -2.52
N ILE A 44 -10.64 4.90 -3.35
CA ILE A 44 -11.91 5.48 -3.82
C ILE A 44 -12.77 5.97 -2.64
N SER A 45 -12.82 5.25 -1.53
CA SER A 45 -13.66 5.62 -0.38
C SER A 45 -13.26 6.93 0.29
N ASP A 46 -12.02 7.40 0.11
CA ASP A 46 -11.59 8.67 0.69
C ASP A 46 -12.16 9.88 -0.06
N PHE A 47 -12.59 9.69 -1.31
CA PHE A 47 -13.08 10.75 -2.20
C PHE A 47 -14.54 10.58 -2.61
N ASN A 48 -15.13 9.42 -2.32
CA ASN A 48 -16.46 9.06 -2.77
C ASN A 48 -17.56 9.53 -1.80
N GLU A 49 -18.69 9.94 -2.36
CA GLU A 49 -19.91 10.21 -1.59
C GLU A 49 -20.68 8.89 -1.35
N PRO A 50 -21.26 8.68 -0.16
CA PRO A 50 -22.06 7.50 0.12
C PRO A 50 -23.19 7.31 -0.90
N GLY A 51 -23.33 6.11 -1.46
CA GLY A 51 -24.37 5.79 -2.44
C GLY A 51 -24.06 6.23 -3.88
N LYS A 52 -22.99 6.99 -4.12
CA LYS A 52 -22.55 7.37 -5.47
C LYS A 52 -21.45 6.44 -5.97
N ALA A 53 -21.45 6.15 -7.28
CA ALA A 53 -20.34 5.44 -7.91
C ALA A 53 -19.22 6.44 -8.22
N PHE A 54 -17.97 6.05 -7.97
CA PHE A 54 -16.82 6.87 -8.30
C PHE A 54 -16.24 6.49 -9.67
N GLY A 55 -16.28 7.44 -10.61
CA GLY A 55 -15.71 7.35 -11.95
C GLY A 55 -14.93 8.61 -12.33
N ASP A 56 -14.78 8.85 -13.64
CA ASP A 56 -13.98 9.95 -14.18
C ASP A 56 -14.54 11.33 -13.83
N ASN A 57 -15.87 11.45 -13.80
CA ASN A 57 -16.54 12.70 -13.44
C ASN A 57 -16.29 13.03 -11.96
N GLU A 58 -16.44 12.05 -11.07
CA GLU A 58 -16.19 12.23 -9.64
C GLU A 58 -14.71 12.50 -9.36
N LEU A 59 -13.79 11.90 -10.12
CA LEU A 59 -12.36 12.21 -10.05
C LEU A 59 -12.11 13.69 -10.38
N ASN A 60 -12.68 14.19 -11.47
CA ASN A 60 -12.54 15.59 -11.86
C ASN A 60 -13.21 16.55 -10.86
N GLU A 61 -14.37 16.17 -10.31
CA GLU A 61 -15.01 16.93 -9.24
C GLU A 61 -14.15 16.98 -7.98
N ALA A 62 -13.53 15.87 -7.58
CA ALA A 62 -12.64 15.81 -6.42
C ALA A 62 -11.39 16.71 -6.61
N ILE A 63 -10.88 16.80 -7.83
CA ILE A 63 -9.81 17.75 -8.19
C ILE A 63 -10.31 19.18 -8.09
N LYS A 64 -11.47 19.50 -8.69
CA LYS A 64 -12.05 20.85 -8.67
C LYS A 64 -12.37 21.34 -7.26
N ARG A 65 -12.86 20.44 -6.39
CA ARG A 65 -13.13 20.71 -4.97
C ARG A 65 -11.85 20.80 -4.12
N GLY A 66 -10.68 20.48 -4.69
CA GLY A 66 -9.38 20.52 -4.02
C GLY A 66 -9.11 19.33 -3.08
N ALA A 67 -9.97 18.32 -3.07
CA ALA A 67 -9.74 17.09 -2.32
C ALA A 67 -8.53 16.31 -2.87
N ILE A 68 -8.30 16.43 -4.18
CA ILE A 68 -7.14 15.90 -4.89
C ILE A 68 -6.32 17.07 -5.42
N ARG A 69 -5.02 17.12 -5.09
CA ARG A 69 -4.09 18.14 -5.57
C ARG A 69 -3.12 17.57 -6.58
N ILE A 70 -3.01 18.22 -7.73
CA ILE A 70 -2.02 17.89 -8.75
C ILE A 70 -0.73 18.67 -8.45
N LEU A 71 0.39 17.96 -8.38
CA LEU A 71 1.74 18.52 -8.19
C LEU A 71 2.64 18.13 -9.35
N ASP A 72 3.79 18.78 -9.45
CA ASP A 72 4.84 18.44 -10.41
C ASP A 72 5.44 17.05 -10.12
N GLU A 73 5.96 16.43 -11.18
CA GLU A 73 6.46 15.05 -11.14
C GLU A 73 7.63 14.87 -10.17
N ALA A 74 8.57 15.83 -10.15
CA ALA A 74 9.74 15.78 -9.29
C ALA A 74 9.37 15.81 -7.80
N THR A 75 8.41 16.68 -7.43
CA THR A 75 7.89 16.73 -6.05
C THR A 75 7.20 15.42 -5.67
N ILE A 76 6.42 14.84 -6.57
CA ILE A 76 5.76 13.56 -6.33
C ILE A 76 6.76 12.42 -6.14
N GLU A 77 7.80 12.36 -6.97
CA GLU A 77 8.86 11.36 -6.85
C GLU A 77 9.60 11.46 -5.52
N ALA A 78 10.01 12.68 -5.12
CA ALA A 78 10.60 12.92 -3.81
C ALA A 78 9.68 12.52 -2.64
N MET A 79 8.37 12.75 -2.77
CA MET A 79 7.40 12.30 -1.77
C MET A 79 7.27 10.78 -1.71
N LYS A 80 7.32 10.08 -2.86
CA LYS A 80 7.30 8.61 -2.92
C LYS A 80 8.55 8.01 -2.29
N GLU A 81 9.72 8.54 -2.59
CA GLU A 81 10.98 8.10 -1.97
C GLU A 81 10.96 8.24 -0.46
N LYS A 82 10.52 9.40 0.04
CA LYS A 82 10.34 9.62 1.47
C LYS A 82 9.38 8.59 2.06
N ARG A 83 8.24 8.35 1.40
CA ARG A 83 7.23 7.40 1.88
C ARG A 83 7.74 5.96 1.89
N ALA A 84 8.53 5.56 0.89
CA ALA A 84 9.17 4.24 0.87
C ALA A 84 10.17 4.07 2.02
N ARG A 85 10.95 5.12 2.31
CA ARG A 85 11.89 5.14 3.45
C ARG A 85 11.17 5.04 4.79
N ASP A 86 10.13 5.86 4.98
CA ASP A 86 9.35 5.89 6.22
C ASP A 86 8.67 4.52 6.44
N LYS A 87 8.08 3.92 5.40
CA LYS A 87 7.48 2.58 5.47
C LYS A 87 8.50 1.50 5.87
N ALA A 88 9.70 1.54 5.31
CA ALA A 88 10.77 0.59 5.67
C ALA A 88 11.25 0.76 7.13
N LYS A 89 11.17 1.99 7.67
CA LYS A 89 11.46 2.26 9.08
C LYS A 89 10.34 1.72 9.98
N ASP A 90 9.09 2.01 9.65
CA ASP A 90 7.92 1.56 10.40
C ASP A 90 7.84 0.01 10.42
N GLU A 91 8.15 -0.66 9.31
CA GLU A 91 8.21 -2.13 9.25
C GLU A 91 9.29 -2.71 10.17
N LYS A 92 10.47 -2.07 10.27
CA LYS A 92 11.53 -2.49 11.19
C LYS A 92 11.15 -2.26 12.65
N GLU A 93 10.55 -1.11 12.97
CA GLU A 93 10.08 -0.81 14.32
C GLU A 93 8.98 -1.78 14.75
N LYS A 94 8.05 -2.10 13.84
CA LYS A 94 6.99 -3.09 14.09
C LYS A 94 7.54 -4.51 14.29
N GLN A 95 8.56 -4.92 13.52
CA GLN A 95 9.25 -6.20 13.74
C GLN A 95 9.94 -6.22 15.11
N GLN A 96 10.65 -5.14 15.47
CA GLN A 96 11.32 -5.04 16.77
C GLN A 96 10.32 -5.09 17.93
N GLN A 97 9.20 -4.35 17.82
CA GLN A 97 8.13 -4.37 18.82
C GLN A 97 7.44 -5.73 18.91
N ALA A 98 7.26 -6.46 17.79
CA ALA A 98 6.67 -7.80 17.81
C ALA A 98 7.58 -8.84 18.50
N ILE A 99 8.91 -8.69 18.35
CA ILE A 99 9.90 -9.48 19.08
C ILE A 99 9.88 -9.11 20.57
N GLU A 100 9.84 -7.83 20.91
CA GLU A 100 9.86 -7.33 22.29
C GLU A 100 8.56 -7.64 23.06
N ALA A 101 7.40 -7.57 22.39
CA ALA A 101 6.10 -7.91 22.96
C ALA A 101 5.88 -9.43 23.11
N GLY A 102 6.81 -10.26 22.62
CA GLY A 102 6.71 -11.73 22.69
C GLY A 102 5.63 -12.33 21.79
N GLU A 103 4.99 -11.55 20.92
CA GLU A 103 3.99 -12.02 19.94
C GLU A 103 4.65 -12.75 18.77
N GLN A 104 5.92 -12.45 18.48
CA GLN A 104 6.73 -13.17 17.53
C GLN A 104 7.78 -13.97 18.29
N THR A 105 7.62 -15.29 18.36
CA THR A 105 8.75 -16.17 18.68
C THR A 105 9.83 -15.83 17.67
N ASP A 106 11.05 -15.50 18.13
CA ASP A 106 12.21 -15.41 17.25
C ASP A 106 12.46 -16.82 16.69
N TRP A 107 11.69 -17.18 15.67
CA TRP A 107 11.71 -18.48 15.05
C TRP A 107 13.08 -18.76 14.45
N GLN A 108 13.90 -17.73 14.18
CA GLN A 108 15.30 -17.88 13.79
C GLN A 108 16.15 -18.32 14.97
N GLN A 109 15.98 -17.71 16.16
CA GLN A 109 16.63 -18.21 17.40
C GLN A 109 16.14 -19.62 17.76
N ALA A 110 14.83 -19.88 17.75
CA ALA A 110 14.29 -21.20 18.04
C ALA A 110 14.78 -22.27 17.05
N MET A 111 14.92 -21.93 15.77
CA MET A 111 15.50 -22.83 14.76
C MET A 111 17.00 -23.05 14.98
N LYS A 112 17.73 -22.00 15.38
CA LYS A 112 19.17 -22.07 15.68
C LYS A 112 19.44 -22.95 16.90
N GLU A 113 18.70 -22.75 17.99
CA GLU A 113 18.72 -23.61 19.18
C GLU A 113 18.39 -25.07 18.83
N TRP A 114 17.39 -25.30 17.98
CA TRP A 114 17.04 -26.65 17.52
C TRP A 114 18.17 -27.29 16.69
N THR A 115 18.83 -26.54 15.80
CA THR A 115 19.97 -27.04 15.03
C THR A 115 21.20 -27.33 15.89
N GLU A 116 21.46 -26.52 16.91
CA GLU A 116 22.55 -26.73 17.87
C GLU A 116 22.27 -27.95 18.77
N TRP A 117 21.04 -28.08 19.28
CA TRP A 117 20.59 -29.27 20.00
C TRP A 117 20.73 -30.55 19.18
N LYS A 118 20.36 -30.50 17.89
CA LYS A 118 20.49 -31.65 16.99
C LYS A 118 21.96 -32.04 16.76
N LYS A 119 22.83 -31.05 16.52
CA LYS A 119 24.29 -31.30 16.40
C LYS A 119 24.89 -31.88 17.68
N GLY A 120 24.44 -31.43 18.85
CA GLY A 120 24.87 -31.98 20.14
C GLY A 120 24.50 -33.46 20.30
N LYS A 121 23.29 -33.85 19.89
CA LYS A 121 22.84 -35.26 19.94
C LYS A 121 23.51 -36.18 18.93
N ASP A 122 23.88 -35.67 17.75
CA ASP A 122 24.56 -36.47 16.73
C ASP A 122 26.06 -36.69 17.04
N GLY A 123 26.64 -35.95 18.00
CA GLY A 123 28.02 -36.10 18.47
C GLY A 123 28.21 -37.06 19.65
N GLU A 124 27.14 -37.66 20.17
CA GLU A 124 27.13 -38.53 21.36
C GLU A 124 26.99 -40.03 21.00
N LYS A 125 27.32 -40.41 19.75
CA LYS A 125 27.38 -41.80 19.27
C LYS A 125 28.80 -42.32 19.10
#